data_AF-A0A952T9X2-F1
#
_entry.id   AF-A0A952T9X2-F1
#
_cell.length_a   1.000
_cell.length_b   1.000
_cell.length_c   1.000
_cell.angle_alpha   90.00
_cell.angle_beta   90.00
_cell.angle_gamma   90.00
#
_symmetry.space_group_name_H-M   'P 1'
#
loop_
_entity.id
_entity.type
_entity.pdbx_description
1 polymer ?
#
loop_
_entity_poly.entity_id
_entity_poly.type
_entity_poly.pdbx_seq_one_letter_code
_entity_poly.pdbx_strand_id
1 'polypeptide(L)'
;MILKVIRGVWFLSLLAAMANLMYVYASLPEQVVIQEDGATLNAISKETMFYVWLGILGLVNVLVYVFGKKLVPDEHLRTWFTGLIICLNLFFIIAFSYIGLYNSTEIFDYERAGIVIYVSLGIMGAWVVGGGGFMLYRRFLT
;
A
#
# COMPACT_ATOMS: atom_id res chain seq x y z
N MET A 1 -24.96 -4.35 -0.27
CA MET A 1 -24.36 -5.19 -1.35
C MET A 1 -22.98 -4.69 -1.77
N ILE A 2 -22.81 -3.38 -1.92
CA ILE A 2 -21.53 -2.76 -2.30
C ILE A 2 -20.34 -3.11 -1.38
N LEU A 3 -20.57 -3.22 -0.07
CA LEU A 3 -19.52 -3.62 0.89
C LEU A 3 -18.97 -5.03 0.61
N LYS A 4 -19.79 -5.97 0.13
CA LYS A 4 -19.33 -7.32 -0.20
C LYS A 4 -18.40 -7.30 -1.42
N VAL A 5 -18.76 -6.51 -2.44
CA VAL A 5 -17.94 -6.32 -3.64
C VAL A 5 -16.61 -5.67 -3.29
N ILE A 6 -16.64 -4.59 -2.51
CA ILE A 6 -15.43 -3.89 -2.05
C ILE A 6 -14.53 -4.81 -1.22
N ARG A 7 -15.09 -5.68 -0.38
CA ARG A 7 -14.29 -6.70 0.33
C ARG A 7 -13.67 -7.74 -0.61
N GLY A 8 -14.36 -8.13 -1.69
CA GLY A 8 -13.79 -9.00 -2.72
C GLY A 8 -12.59 -8.33 -3.41
N VAL A 9 -12.74 -7.07 -3.82
CA VAL A 9 -11.66 -6.28 -4.44
C VAL A 9 -10.49 -6.09 -3.47
N TRP A 10 -10.79 -5.81 -2.19
CA TRP A 10 -9.79 -5.73 -1.14
C TRP A 10 -8.97 -7.02 -1.02
N PHE A 11 -9.64 -8.17 -0.96
CA PHE A 11 -8.94 -9.45 -0.87
C PHE A 11 -8.03 -9.68 -2.09
N LEU A 12 -8.50 -9.40 -3.30
CA LEU A 12 -7.70 -9.49 -4.52
C LEU A 12 -6.50 -8.52 -4.49
N SER A 13 -6.69 -7.29 -4.01
CA SER A 13 -5.61 -6.30 -3.89
C SER A 13 -4.53 -6.74 -2.90
N LEU A 14 -4.91 -7.40 -1.79
CA LEU A 14 -3.96 -7.98 -0.84
C LEU A 14 -3.18 -9.12 -1.48
N LEU A 15 -3.84 -10.03 -2.19
CA LEU A 15 -3.16 -11.12 -2.91
C LEU A 15 -2.17 -10.58 -3.93
N ALA A 16 -2.54 -9.54 -4.68
CA ALA A 16 -1.65 -8.88 -5.63
C ALA A 16 -0.45 -8.22 -4.92
N ALA A 17 -0.67 -7.52 -3.80
CA ALA A 17 0.40 -6.92 -3.01
C ALA A 17 1.36 -7.95 -2.43
N MET A 18 0.84 -9.07 -1.92
CA MET A 18 1.65 -10.19 -1.43
C MET A 18 2.46 -10.84 -2.55
N ALA A 19 1.82 -11.15 -3.67
CA ALA A 19 2.50 -11.74 -4.83
C ALA A 19 3.63 -10.82 -5.33
N ASN A 20 3.38 -9.51 -5.41
CA ASN A 20 4.38 -8.53 -5.79
C ASN A 20 5.52 -8.44 -4.77
N LEU A 21 5.23 -8.44 -3.47
CA LEU A 21 6.26 -8.44 -2.42
C LEU A 21 7.16 -9.67 -2.52
N MET A 22 6.57 -10.85 -2.73
CA MET A 22 7.33 -12.11 -2.90
C MET A 22 8.18 -12.08 -4.17
N TYR A 23 7.63 -11.56 -5.27
CA TYR A 23 8.37 -11.40 -6.52
C TYR A 23 9.57 -10.47 -6.37
N VAL A 24 9.36 -9.29 -5.76
CA VAL A 24 10.42 -8.32 -5.49
C VAL A 24 11.48 -8.94 -4.58
N TYR A 25 11.08 -9.59 -3.49
CA TYR A 25 12.01 -10.28 -2.59
C TYR A 25 12.89 -11.32 -3.32
N ALA A 26 12.31 -12.10 -4.23
CA ALA A 26 13.07 -13.09 -5.01
C ALA A 26 14.08 -12.45 -5.97
N SER A 27 13.81 -11.21 -6.42
CA SER A 27 14.68 -10.46 -7.34
C SER A 27 15.77 -9.63 -6.63
N LEU A 28 15.66 -9.40 -5.32
CA LEU A 28 16.58 -8.52 -4.60
C LEU A 28 17.95 -9.18 -4.31
N PRO A 29 19.05 -8.39 -4.36
CA PRO A 29 20.36 -8.82 -3.89
C PRO A 29 20.37 -9.05 -2.37
N GLU A 30 21.42 -9.69 -1.83
CA GLU A 30 21.52 -9.96 -0.39
C GLU A 30 21.44 -8.68 0.47
N GLN A 31 22.02 -7.58 -0.02
CA GLN A 31 21.97 -6.28 0.62
C GLN A 31 21.12 -5.30 -0.20
N VAL A 32 20.14 -4.71 0.45
CA VAL A 32 19.21 -3.73 -0.11
C VAL A 32 19.60 -2.35 0.38
N VAL A 33 19.98 -1.47 -0.54
CA VAL A 33 20.28 -0.06 -0.28
C VAL A 33 18.97 0.69 0.01
N ILE A 34 18.92 1.38 1.14
CA ILE A 34 17.77 2.20 1.55
C ILE A 34 18.07 3.69 1.40
N GLN A 35 19.34 4.08 1.57
CA GLN A 35 19.76 5.47 1.51
C GLN A 35 21.20 5.57 1.05
N GLU A 36 21.44 6.49 0.13
CA GLU A 36 22.77 6.92 -0.30
C GLU A 36 23.01 8.32 0.26
N ASP A 37 23.90 8.45 1.24
CA ASP A 37 24.28 9.74 1.81
C ASP A 37 25.76 10.00 1.49
N GLY A 38 26.00 10.51 0.28
CA GLY A 38 27.35 10.75 -0.24
C GLY A 38 28.18 9.47 -0.33
N ALA A 39 29.12 9.28 0.61
CA ALA A 39 30.04 8.12 0.64
C ALA A 39 29.53 6.96 1.52
N THR A 40 28.45 7.14 2.28
CA THR A 40 27.87 6.10 3.13
C THR A 40 26.63 5.50 2.51
N LEU A 41 26.69 4.21 2.19
CA LEU A 41 25.56 3.41 1.75
C LEU A 41 24.96 2.70 2.96
N ASN A 42 23.73 3.08 3.34
CA ASN A 42 22.98 2.36 4.35
C ASN A 42 22.21 1.23 3.67
N ALA A 43 22.68 0.00 3.86
CA ALA A 43 22.05 -1.20 3.34
C ALA A 43 21.58 -2.12 4.48
N ILE A 44 20.46 -2.80 4.26
CA ILE A 44 19.92 -3.85 5.14
C ILE A 44 19.86 -5.18 4.40
N SER A 45 19.71 -6.28 5.13
CA SER A 45 19.49 -7.56 4.48
C SER A 45 18.12 -7.62 3.81
N LYS A 46 18.02 -8.33 2.67
CA LYS A 46 16.74 -8.53 1.97
C LYS A 46 15.69 -9.22 2.83
N GLU A 47 16.10 -10.10 3.75
CA GLU A 47 15.20 -10.78 4.69
C GLU A 47 14.59 -9.77 5.65
N THR A 48 15.41 -8.85 6.18
CA THR A 48 14.95 -7.79 7.06
C THR A 48 13.93 -6.90 6.36
N MET A 49 14.24 -6.48 5.12
CA MET A 49 13.32 -5.70 4.27
C MET A 49 12.00 -6.45 4.09
N PHE A 50 12.06 -7.73 3.71
CA PHE A 50 10.89 -8.55 3.45
C PHE A 50 10.00 -8.71 4.69
N TYR A 51 10.56 -9.11 5.83
CA TYR A 51 9.77 -9.36 7.03
C TYR A 51 9.16 -8.09 7.63
N VAL A 52 9.88 -6.95 7.56
CA VAL A 52 9.33 -5.65 7.98
C VAL A 52 8.13 -5.29 7.12
N TRP A 53 8.26 -5.35 5.79
CA TRP A 53 7.17 -5.00 4.88
C TRP A 53 6.01 -6.00 4.91
N LEU A 54 6.30 -7.29 5.09
CA LEU A 54 5.27 -8.31 5.31
C LEU A 54 4.47 -8.01 6.58
N GLY A 55 5.16 -7.64 7.67
CA GLY A 55 4.54 -7.23 8.93
C GLY A 55 3.65 -6.00 8.77
N ILE A 56 4.14 -4.95 8.09
CA ILE A 56 3.37 -3.73 7.81
C ILE A 56 2.15 -4.05 6.95
N LEU A 57 2.31 -4.79 5.85
CA LEU A 57 1.22 -5.17 4.95
C LEU A 57 0.15 -5.97 5.70
N GLY A 58 0.58 -6.94 6.52
CA GLY A 58 -0.30 -7.74 7.37
C GLY A 58 -1.06 -6.87 8.37
N LEU A 59 -0.37 -6.01 9.10
CA LEU A 59 -0.97 -5.11 10.10
C LEU A 59 -2.04 -4.21 9.47
N VAL A 60 -1.71 -3.54 8.35
CA VAL A 60 -2.63 -2.66 7.64
C VAL A 60 -3.88 -3.40 7.17
N ASN A 61 -3.72 -4.62 6.65
CA ASN A 61 -4.85 -5.41 6.14
C ASN A 61 -5.70 -6.05 7.24
N VAL A 62 -5.11 -6.37 8.40
CA VAL A 62 -5.86 -6.84 9.58
C VAL A 62 -6.85 -5.77 10.06
N LEU A 63 -6.57 -4.48 9.86
CA LEU A 63 -7.48 -3.40 10.26
C LEU A 63 -8.86 -3.50 9.60
N VAL A 64 -8.98 -4.10 8.40
CA VAL A 64 -10.29 -4.31 7.76
C VAL A 64 -11.20 -5.21 8.60
N TYR A 65 -10.62 -6.18 9.32
CA TYR A 65 -11.36 -7.05 10.23
C TYR A 65 -11.65 -6.36 11.57
N VAL A 66 -10.71 -5.55 12.07
CA VAL A 66 -10.92 -4.72 13.26
C VAL A 66 -12.08 -3.76 13.04
N PHE A 67 -12.19 -3.13 11.86
CA PHE A 67 -13.35 -2.31 11.46
C PHE A 67 -14.57 -3.16 11.05
N GLY A 68 -14.69 -4.37 11.60
CA GLY A 68 -15.80 -5.29 11.38
C GLY A 68 -17.12 -4.82 12.00
N LYS A 69 -18.19 -5.59 11.74
CA LYS A 69 -19.58 -5.22 12.02
C LYS A 69 -19.87 -4.85 13.50
N LYS A 70 -19.06 -5.36 14.44
CA LYS A 70 -19.24 -5.13 15.88
C LYS A 70 -18.60 -3.84 16.39
N LEU A 71 -17.50 -3.39 15.78
CA LEU A 71 -16.75 -2.20 16.21
C LEU A 71 -17.25 -0.93 15.52
N VAL A 72 -17.64 -1.05 14.24
CA VAL A 72 -18.20 0.07 13.48
C VAL A 72 -19.55 -0.35 12.88
N PRO A 73 -20.68 0.10 13.45
CA PRO A 73 -22.00 -0.29 12.96
C PRO A 73 -22.33 0.32 11.60
N ASP A 74 -21.81 1.51 11.29
CA ASP A 74 -22.04 2.24 10.04
C ASP A 74 -21.41 1.51 8.82
N GLU A 75 -22.27 1.10 7.87
CA GLU A 75 -21.83 0.45 6.64
C GLU A 75 -21.02 1.37 5.73
N HIS A 76 -21.32 2.68 5.71
CA HIS A 76 -20.61 3.64 4.86
C HIS A 76 -19.17 3.82 5.34
N LEU A 77 -18.96 3.98 6.65
CA LEU A 77 -17.62 4.11 7.22
C LEU A 77 -16.77 2.85 6.98
N ARG A 78 -17.37 1.66 7.15
CA ARG A 78 -16.68 0.39 6.82
C ARG A 78 -16.31 0.30 5.34
N THR A 79 -17.21 0.74 4.46
CA THR A 79 -17.00 0.70 3.01
C THR A 79 -15.88 1.65 2.60
N TRP A 80 -15.91 2.89 3.10
CA TRP A 80 -14.85 3.87 2.87
C TRP A 80 -13.49 3.37 3.36
N PHE A 81 -13.44 2.86 4.59
CA PHE A 81 -12.21 2.37 5.20
C PHE A 81 -11.63 1.18 4.42
N THR A 82 -12.48 0.22 4.02
CA THR A 82 -12.03 -0.89 3.18
C THR A 82 -11.48 -0.40 1.84
N GLY A 83 -12.09 0.63 1.25
CA GLY A 83 -11.57 1.32 0.06
C GLY A 83 -10.20 1.95 0.28
N LEU A 84 -9.98 2.59 1.44
CA LEU A 84 -8.69 3.17 1.78
C LEU A 84 -7.59 2.09 1.86
N ILE A 85 -7.91 0.93 2.43
CA ILE A 85 -6.97 -0.20 2.48
C ILE A 85 -6.66 -0.73 1.07
N ILE A 86 -7.62 -0.73 0.15
CA ILE A 86 -7.35 -1.05 -1.27
C ILE A 86 -6.34 -0.06 -1.86
N CYS A 87 -6.54 1.25 -1.66
CA CYS A 87 -5.60 2.26 -2.14
C CYS A 87 -4.20 2.07 -1.56
N LEU A 88 -4.09 1.71 -0.27
CA LEU A 88 -2.82 1.38 0.37
C LEU A 88 -2.16 0.13 -0.24
N ASN A 89 -2.93 -0.92 -0.53
CA ASN A 89 -2.39 -2.11 -1.19
C ASN A 89 -1.84 -1.79 -2.59
N LEU A 90 -2.52 -0.96 -3.36
CA LEU A 90 -2.02 -0.49 -4.66
C LEU A 90 -0.75 0.35 -4.53
N PHE A 91 -0.69 1.22 -3.52
CA PHE A 91 0.53 1.96 -3.20
C PHE A 91 1.68 1.02 -2.83
N PHE A 92 1.44 0.01 -2.00
CA PHE A 92 2.46 -0.99 -1.64
C PHE A 92 2.99 -1.74 -2.86
N ILE A 93 2.12 -2.12 -3.80
CA ILE A 93 2.56 -2.73 -5.06
C ILE A 93 3.58 -1.83 -5.75
N ILE A 94 3.24 -0.56 -5.95
CA ILE A 94 4.11 0.41 -6.63
C ILE A 94 5.41 0.64 -5.84
N ALA A 95 5.32 0.79 -4.52
CA ALA A 95 6.46 1.01 -3.65
C ALA A 95 7.43 -0.18 -3.67
N PHE A 96 6.94 -1.42 -3.58
CA PHE A 96 7.79 -2.62 -3.63
C PHE A 96 8.45 -2.76 -5.00
N SER A 97 7.70 -2.55 -6.09
CA SER A 97 8.26 -2.60 -7.44
C SER A 97 9.34 -1.54 -7.63
N TYR A 98 9.17 -0.34 -7.07
CA TYR A 98 10.20 0.69 -7.08
C TYR A 98 11.46 0.26 -6.32
N ILE A 99 11.32 -0.31 -5.11
CA ILE A 99 12.47 -0.80 -4.33
C ILE A 99 13.23 -1.87 -5.11
N GLY A 100 12.52 -2.79 -5.78
CA GLY A 100 13.11 -3.81 -6.65
C GLY A 100 13.89 -3.21 -7.82
N LEU A 101 13.31 -2.23 -8.51
CA LEU A 101 13.98 -1.54 -9.63
C LEU A 101 15.19 -0.72 -9.17
N TYR A 102 15.11 -0.06 -8.02
CA TYR A 102 16.21 0.74 -7.47
C TYR A 102 17.42 -0.11 -7.05
N ASN A 103 17.15 -1.31 -6.53
CA ASN A 103 18.19 -2.26 -6.10
C ASN A 103 18.56 -3.30 -7.16
N SER A 104 18.08 -3.14 -8.39
CA SER A 104 18.44 -4.03 -9.49
C SER A 104 19.84 -3.73 -10.00
N THR A 105 20.51 -4.75 -10.50
CA THR A 105 21.81 -4.63 -11.18
C THR A 105 21.71 -4.06 -12.60
N GLU A 106 20.49 -3.87 -13.10
CA GLU A 106 20.21 -3.29 -14.41
C GLU A 106 20.15 -1.75 -14.35
N ILE A 107 20.68 -1.07 -15.37
CA ILE A 107 20.65 0.40 -15.47
C ILE A 107 19.23 0.81 -15.89
N PHE A 108 18.40 1.17 -14.91
CA PHE A 108 17.06 1.69 -15.17
C PHE A 108 17.04 3.21 -15.24
N ASP A 109 16.20 3.73 -16.14
CA ASP A 109 15.84 5.15 -16.16
C ASP A 109 14.71 5.41 -15.15
N TYR A 110 15.05 6.09 -14.06
CA TYR A 110 14.12 6.39 -12.96
C TYR A 110 13.28 7.65 -13.19
N GLU A 111 13.44 8.39 -14.30
CA GLU A 111 12.73 9.64 -14.57
C GLU A 111 11.20 9.45 -14.48
N ARG A 112 10.71 8.29 -14.92
CA ARG A 112 9.27 7.98 -14.93
C ARG A 112 8.78 7.31 -13.64
N ALA A 113 9.67 6.76 -12.83
CA ALA A 113 9.30 6.05 -11.61
C ALA A 113 8.71 7.01 -10.57
N GLY A 114 9.25 8.25 -10.48
CA GLY A 114 8.72 9.29 -9.60
C GLY A 114 7.25 9.62 -9.91
N ILE A 115 6.88 9.73 -11.19
CA ILE A 115 5.51 10.04 -11.60
C ILE A 115 4.53 8.98 -11.08
N VAL A 116 4.87 7.70 -11.19
CA VAL A 116 3.99 6.59 -10.75
C VAL A 116 3.78 6.64 -9.23
N ILE A 117 4.84 6.96 -8.47
CA ILE A 117 4.74 7.15 -7.02
C ILE A 117 3.81 8.33 -6.69
N TYR A 118 4.00 9.49 -7.32
CA TYR A 118 3.15 10.66 -7.08
C TYR A 118 1.68 10.42 -7.45
N VAL A 119 1.41 9.71 -8.55
CA VAL A 119 0.05 9.34 -8.95
C VAL A 119 -0.60 8.44 -7.90
N SER A 120 0.10 7.44 -7.40
CA SER A 120 -0.44 6.54 -6.37
C SER A 120 -0.74 7.24 -5.04
N LEU A 121 0.14 8.16 -4.61
CA LEU A 121 -0.12 9.05 -3.48
C LEU A 121 -1.31 9.97 -3.74
N GLY A 122 -1.43 10.50 -4.97
CA GLY A 122 -2.56 11.32 -5.39
C GLY A 122 -3.90 10.58 -5.32
N ILE A 123 -3.96 9.34 -5.79
CA ILE A 123 -5.16 8.47 -5.70
C ILE A 123 -5.53 8.24 -4.24
N MET A 124 -4.55 7.96 -3.39
CA MET A 124 -4.77 7.77 -1.95
C MET A 124 -5.30 9.06 -1.30
N GLY A 125 -4.68 10.20 -1.58
CA GLY A 125 -5.11 11.51 -1.09
C GLY A 125 -6.53 11.86 -1.57
N ALA A 126 -6.84 11.62 -2.83
CA ALA A 126 -8.18 11.81 -3.39
C ALA A 126 -9.22 10.92 -2.69
N TRP A 127 -8.87 9.67 -2.35
CA TRP A 127 -9.77 8.77 -1.62
C TRP A 127 -10.02 9.23 -0.17
N VAL A 128 -8.97 9.69 0.51
CA VAL A 128 -9.07 10.26 1.87
C VAL A 128 -9.92 11.53 1.86
N VAL A 129 -9.62 12.48 0.97
CA VAL A 129 -10.31 13.78 0.92
C VAL A 129 -11.74 13.64 0.39
N GLY A 130 -11.92 12.96 -0.74
CA GLY A 130 -13.24 12.79 -1.36
C GLY A 130 -14.16 11.92 -0.51
N GLY A 131 -13.68 10.76 -0.09
CA GLY A 131 -14.46 9.84 0.74
C GLY A 131 -14.68 10.34 2.17
N GLY A 132 -13.64 10.86 2.81
CA GLY A 132 -13.72 11.44 4.16
C GLY A 132 -14.58 12.71 4.19
N GLY A 133 -14.38 13.60 3.22
CA GLY A 133 -15.17 14.83 3.05
C GLY A 133 -16.65 14.55 2.82
N PHE A 134 -16.98 13.55 1.98
CA PHE A 134 -18.36 13.12 1.76
C PHE A 134 -19.04 12.62 3.04
N MET A 135 -18.34 11.83 3.86
CA MET A 135 -18.88 11.34 5.13
C MET A 135 -19.09 12.46 6.15
N LEU A 136 -18.17 13.43 6.22
CA LEU A 136 -18.32 14.62 7.07
C LEU A 136 -19.50 15.48 6.62
N TYR A 137 -19.61 15.76 5.32
CA TYR A 137 -20.70 16.53 4.73
C TYR A 137 -22.07 15.93 5.06
N ARG A 138 -22.21 14.60 4.95
CA ARG A 138 -23.44 13.91 5.30
C ARG A 138 -23.80 14.09 6.78
N ARG A 139 -22.82 14.07 7.68
CA ARG A 139 -23.03 14.26 9.12
C ARG A 139 -23.52 15.67 9.49
N PHE A 140 -23.23 16.69 8.67
CA PHE A 140 -23.69 18.07 8.91
C PHE A 140 -25.08 18.36 8.35
N LEU A 141 -25.58 17.54 7.41
CA LEU A 141 -26.89 17.71 6.76
C LEU A 141 -28.00 16.79 7.32
N THR A 142 -27.64 15.86 8.22
CA THR A 142 -28.61 15.05 8.99
C THR A 142 -28.57 15.48 10.44
#